data_AF-A0A848GPL9-F1
#
_entry.id   AF-A0A848GPL9-F1
#
_cell.length_a   1.000
_cell.length_b   1.000
_cell.length_c   1.000
_cell.angle_alpha   90.00
_cell.angle_beta   90.00
_cell.angle_gamma   90.00
#
_symmetry.space_group_name_H-M   'P 1'
#
loop_
_entity.id
_entity.type
_entity.pdbx_description
1 polymer ?
#
loop_
_entity_poly.entity_id
_entity_poly.type
_entity_poly.pdbx_seq_one_letter_code
_entity_poly.pdbx_strand_id
1 'polypeptide(L)'
;MGIIAFYAGLNGTDNIVQTVEDIPDQNFAPANNGIVKSVKLCGVRAGCVIKALDSPGGDMHDGFCIIQVKRTHSEYTVDTFERSYEDEYVVVTFVRSTQQGSQIHRIKID
;
A
#
# COMPACT_ATOMS: atom_id res chain seq x y z
N MET A 1 -16.16 -8.30 -4.82
CA MET A 1 -15.47 -7.44 -3.83
C MET A 1 -13.98 -7.66 -4.01
N GLY A 2 -13.18 -6.61 -4.13
CA GLY A 2 -11.71 -6.75 -4.18
C GLY A 2 -11.13 -6.96 -2.77
N ILE A 3 -9.99 -7.63 -2.68
CA ILE A 3 -9.21 -7.81 -1.45
C ILE A 3 -7.86 -7.14 -1.61
N ILE A 4 -7.42 -6.44 -0.57
CA ILE A 4 -6.09 -5.83 -0.45
C ILE A 4 -5.37 -6.54 0.70
N ALA A 5 -4.29 -7.25 0.38
CA ALA A 5 -3.52 -8.03 1.35
C ALA A 5 -2.11 -7.43 1.52
N PHE A 6 -1.80 -6.99 2.74
CA PHE A 6 -0.50 -6.41 3.10
C PHE A 6 0.43 -7.47 3.67
N TYR A 7 1.69 -7.47 3.24
CA TYR A 7 2.67 -8.49 3.59
C TYR A 7 3.90 -7.88 4.28
N ALA A 8 4.52 -8.68 5.16
CA ALA A 8 5.72 -8.29 5.89
C ALA A 8 7.01 -8.39 5.04
N GLY A 9 6.98 -9.21 3.99
CA GLY A 9 8.07 -9.38 3.04
C GLY A 9 7.87 -8.56 1.77
N LEU A 10 8.90 -8.53 0.93
CA LEU A 10 8.83 -7.99 -0.43
C LEU A 10 8.07 -8.97 -1.34
N ASN A 11 7.56 -8.50 -2.48
CA ASN A 11 6.90 -9.33 -3.49
C ASN A 11 5.77 -10.25 -2.97
N GLY A 12 5.02 -9.81 -1.97
CA GLY A 12 3.95 -10.62 -1.37
C GLY A 12 4.46 -11.87 -0.63
N THR A 13 5.68 -11.83 -0.08
CA THR A 13 6.28 -12.91 0.71
C THR A 13 6.14 -12.67 2.22
N ASP A 14 6.55 -13.65 3.03
CA ASP A 14 6.39 -13.65 4.50
C ASP A 14 4.91 -13.62 4.90
N ASN A 15 4.66 -13.35 6.18
CA ASN A 15 3.33 -13.34 6.77
C ASN A 15 2.49 -12.19 6.22
N ILE A 16 1.20 -12.47 6.06
CA ILE A 16 0.18 -11.46 5.84
C ILE A 16 0.05 -10.66 7.15
N VAL A 17 0.28 -9.35 7.06
CA VAL A 17 0.10 -8.42 8.18
C VAL A 17 -1.38 -8.13 8.39
N GLN A 18 -2.11 -7.86 7.31
CA GLN A 18 -3.53 -7.56 7.35
C GLN A 18 -4.16 -7.71 5.97
N THR A 19 -5.40 -8.17 5.94
CA THR A 19 -6.27 -8.12 4.75
C THR A 19 -7.42 -7.16 5.00
N VAL A 20 -7.76 -6.36 4.00
CA VAL A 20 -8.94 -5.52 4.01
C VAL A 20 -9.69 -5.66 2.70
N GLU A 21 -11.00 -5.38 2.75
CA GLU A 21 -11.81 -5.30 1.55
C GLU A 21 -11.55 -3.97 0.83
N ASP A 22 -11.70 -3.94 -0.48
CA ASP A 22 -11.65 -2.72 -1.29
C ASP A 22 -12.93 -1.87 -1.09
N ILE A 23 -12.96 -1.14 0.03
CA ILE A 23 -14.02 -0.21 0.43
C ILE A 23 -13.42 1.20 0.55
N PRO A 24 -14.05 2.26 -0.01
CA PRO A 24 -13.57 3.63 0.16
C PRO A 24 -13.60 4.08 1.63
N ASP A 25 -12.94 5.21 1.91
CA ASP A 25 -12.95 5.91 3.19
C ASP A 25 -12.38 5.11 4.37
N GLN A 26 -11.50 4.14 4.10
CA GLN A 26 -10.78 3.43 5.16
C GLN A 26 -9.56 4.21 5.59
N ASN A 27 -9.31 4.26 6.90
CA ASN A 27 -8.16 4.96 7.47
C ASN A 27 -7.74 4.28 8.78
N PHE A 28 -6.71 3.44 8.74
CA PHE A 28 -6.33 2.58 9.85
C PHE A 28 -4.81 2.47 10.04
N ALA A 29 -4.41 2.03 11.24
CA ALA A 29 -3.05 1.57 11.50
C ALA A 29 -2.99 0.06 11.22
N PRO A 30 -1.98 -0.45 10.50
CA PRO A 30 -1.84 -1.89 10.26
C PRO A 30 -1.76 -2.70 11.56
N ALA A 31 -2.33 -3.91 11.56
CA ALA A 31 -2.37 -4.79 12.74
C ALA A 31 -0.98 -5.05 13.37
N ASN A 32 0.06 -5.18 12.55
CA ASN A 32 1.44 -5.14 12.98
C ASN A 32 2.14 -3.97 12.29
N ASN A 33 2.26 -2.89 13.02
CA ASN A 33 2.68 -1.61 12.51
C ASN A 33 4.20 -1.59 12.21
N GLY A 34 4.61 -0.95 11.11
CA GLY A 34 6.02 -0.73 10.77
C GLY A 34 6.71 -1.90 10.08
N ILE A 35 6.02 -3.04 9.89
CA ILE A 35 6.59 -4.22 9.21
C ILE A 35 6.03 -4.45 7.81
N VAL A 36 5.03 -3.70 7.37
CA VAL A 36 4.42 -3.83 6.04
C VAL A 36 5.42 -3.41 4.96
N LYS A 37 5.66 -4.26 3.95
CA LYS A 37 6.66 -4.03 2.89
C LYS A 37 6.13 -4.17 1.47
N SER A 38 5.08 -4.97 1.27
CA SER A 38 4.45 -5.14 -0.04
C SER A 38 2.94 -5.33 0.07
N VAL A 39 2.23 -5.28 -1.06
CA VAL A 39 0.79 -5.49 -1.12
C VAL A 39 0.38 -6.28 -2.35
N LYS A 40 -0.59 -7.18 -2.16
CA LYS A 40 -1.27 -7.90 -3.23
C LYS A 40 -2.70 -7.37 -3.37
N LEU A 41 -3.06 -7.03 -4.60
CA LEU A 41 -4.35 -6.50 -5.02
C LEU A 41 -5.11 -7.61 -5.76
N CYS A 42 -6.17 -8.13 -5.16
CA CYS A 42 -6.97 -9.21 -5.73
C CYS A 42 -8.35 -8.67 -6.13
N GLY A 43 -8.56 -8.40 -7.42
CA GLY A 43 -9.84 -7.88 -7.92
C GLY A 43 -10.20 -6.48 -7.41
N VAL A 44 -9.19 -5.66 -7.09
CA VAL A 44 -9.36 -4.27 -6.63
C VAL A 44 -9.87 -3.38 -7.76
N ARG A 45 -10.80 -2.46 -7.45
CA ARG A 45 -11.45 -1.58 -8.42
C ARG A 45 -10.45 -0.65 -9.09
N ALA A 46 -10.64 -0.42 -10.39
CA ALA A 46 -10.00 0.70 -11.07
C ALA A 46 -10.42 2.02 -10.38
N GLY A 47 -9.46 2.92 -10.19
CA GLY A 47 -9.64 4.18 -9.46
C GLY A 47 -9.39 4.07 -7.95
N CYS A 48 -9.20 2.87 -7.38
CA CYS A 48 -8.79 2.73 -5.98
C CYS A 48 -7.44 3.43 -5.75
N VAL A 49 -7.35 4.21 -4.68
CA VAL A 49 -6.11 4.86 -4.25
C VAL A 49 -5.74 4.36 -2.86
N ILE A 50 -4.59 3.68 -2.77
CA ILE A 50 -4.03 3.18 -1.51
C ILE A 50 -2.86 4.07 -1.13
N LYS A 51 -2.93 4.68 0.06
CA LYS A 51 -1.85 5.52 0.61
C LYS A 51 -1.24 4.81 1.80
N ALA A 52 0.04 4.45 1.71
CA ALA A 52 0.83 3.92 2.80
C ALA A 52 1.76 5.02 3.32
N LEU A 53 1.65 5.37 4.59
CA LEU A 53 2.27 6.57 5.16
C LEU A 53 3.18 6.18 6.32
N ASP A 54 4.36 6.80 6.39
CA ASP A 54 5.31 6.63 7.49
C ASP A 54 4.90 7.47 8.73
N SER A 55 4.01 8.44 8.59
CA SER A 55 3.51 9.19 9.74
C SER A 55 2.38 8.44 10.46
N PRO A 56 2.43 8.27 11.80
CA PRO A 56 1.31 7.72 12.55
C PRO A 56 0.07 8.64 12.55
N GLY A 57 0.27 9.96 12.37
CA GLY A 57 -0.81 10.94 12.19
C GLY A 57 -1.43 10.90 10.79
N GLY A 58 -0.77 10.23 9.84
CA GLY A 58 -1.21 10.15 8.46
C GLY A 58 -0.92 11.41 7.65
N ASP A 59 0.10 12.17 8.05
CA ASP A 59 0.63 13.33 7.35
C ASP A 59 1.60 12.91 6.24
N MET A 60 1.65 13.68 5.15
CA MET A 60 2.56 13.45 4.01
C MET A 60 3.89 14.21 4.13
N HIS A 61 4.20 14.74 5.32
CA HIS A 61 5.48 15.40 5.58
C HIS A 61 6.64 14.41 5.74
N ASP A 62 6.32 13.17 6.12
CA ASP A 62 7.26 12.04 6.15
C ASP A 62 7.22 11.25 4.83
N GLY A 63 7.85 10.08 4.81
CA GLY A 63 7.84 9.18 3.67
C GLY A 63 6.45 8.63 3.42
N PHE A 64 6.09 8.47 2.15
CA PHE A 64 4.81 7.89 1.77
C PHE A 64 4.88 7.21 0.41
N CYS A 65 3.95 6.27 0.22
CA CYS A 65 3.68 5.61 -1.04
C CYS A 65 2.20 5.76 -1.39
N ILE A 66 1.93 6.14 -2.64
CA ILE A 66 0.59 6.20 -3.21
C ILE A 66 0.52 5.20 -4.36
N ILE A 67 -0.42 4.26 -4.28
CA ILE A 67 -0.73 3.29 -5.32
C ILE A 67 -2.09 3.66 -5.89
N GLN A 68 -2.14 4.00 -7.17
CA GLN A 68 -3.38 4.23 -7.90
C GLN A 68 -3.63 3.07 -8.84
N VAL A 69 -4.75 2.38 -8.67
CA VAL A 69 -5.15 1.27 -9.55
C VAL A 69 -5.74 1.83 -10.84
N LYS A 70 -5.10 1.57 -11.98
CA LYS A 70 -5.55 1.97 -13.32
C LYS A 70 -6.57 0.98 -13.90
N ARG A 71 -6.34 -0.31 -13.67
CA ARG A 71 -7.16 -1.42 -14.21
C ARG A 71 -7.32 -2.52 -13.18
N THR A 72 -8.52 -3.05 -13.04
CA THR A 72 -8.78 -4.22 -12.20
C THR A 72 -8.10 -5.47 -12.79
N HIS A 73 -7.44 -6.24 -11.93
CA HIS A 73 -6.80 -7.49 -12.29
C HIS A 73 -7.12 -8.57 -11.24
N SER A 74 -7.10 -9.85 -11.62
CA SER A 74 -7.41 -10.96 -10.69
C SER A 74 -6.44 -11.02 -9.52
N GLU A 75 -5.15 -10.81 -9.80
CA GLU A 75 -4.08 -10.72 -8.81
C GLU A 75 -2.95 -9.82 -9.34
N TYR A 76 -2.60 -8.77 -8.61
CA TYR A 76 -1.49 -7.89 -8.94
C TYR A 76 -0.67 -7.59 -7.68
N THR A 77 0.66 -7.68 -7.75
CA THR A 77 1.54 -7.45 -6.60
C THR A 77 2.35 -6.18 -6.80
N VAL A 78 2.26 -5.26 -5.84
CA VAL A 78 3.21 -4.16 -5.69
C VAL A 78 4.34 -4.68 -4.80
N ASP A 79 5.50 -4.90 -5.41
CA ASP A 79 6.66 -5.56 -4.79
C ASP A 79 7.19 -4.82 -3.56
N THR A 80 7.20 -3.48 -3.61
CA THR A 80 7.67 -2.63 -2.54
C THR A 80 6.96 -1.28 -2.54
N PHE A 81 6.80 -0.68 -1.35
CA PHE A 81 6.35 0.70 -1.21
C PHE A 81 7.47 1.73 -1.44
N GLU A 82 8.73 1.30 -1.53
CA GLU A 82 9.91 2.18 -1.61
C GLU A 82 10.38 2.45 -3.05
N ARG A 83 9.52 2.24 -4.06
CA ARG A 83 9.87 2.44 -5.47
C ARG A 83 8.72 3.05 -6.24
N SER A 84 9.00 4.12 -6.98
CA SER A 84 8.08 4.68 -7.97
C SER A 84 8.17 3.93 -9.29
N TYR A 85 7.02 3.60 -9.88
CA TYR A 85 6.91 3.03 -11.22
C TYR A 85 5.49 3.17 -11.74
N GLU A 86 5.32 2.97 -13.05
CA GLU A 86 4.02 2.91 -13.68
C GLU A 86 4.00 1.75 -14.68
N ASP A 87 2.89 1.03 -14.71
CA ASP A 87 2.60 0.04 -15.74
C ASP A 87 1.14 0.13 -16.21
N GLU A 88 0.65 -0.93 -16.85
CA GLU A 88 -0.73 -1.01 -17.34
C GLU A 88 -1.77 -1.01 -16.21
N TYR A 89 -1.42 -1.54 -15.03
CA TYR A 89 -2.34 -1.84 -13.93
C TYR A 89 -2.31 -0.80 -12.82
N VAL A 90 -1.15 -0.21 -12.52
CA VAL A 90 -1.00 0.74 -11.42
C VAL A 90 -0.07 1.90 -11.75
N VAL A 91 -0.23 3.00 -11.01
CA VAL A 91 0.80 4.02 -10.81
C VAL A 91 1.23 3.94 -9.35
N VAL A 92 2.52 3.77 -9.11
CA VAL A 92 3.11 3.79 -7.76
C VAL A 92 4.00 5.01 -7.64
N THR A 93 3.67 5.89 -6.69
CA THR A 93 4.43 7.10 -6.38
C THR A 93 4.98 6.98 -4.97
N PHE A 94 6.29 6.84 -4.85
CA PHE A 94 7.00 6.85 -3.58
C PHE A 94 7.74 8.17 -3.39
N VAL A 95 7.57 8.77 -2.22
CA VAL A 95 8.36 9.90 -1.73
C VAL A 95 9.06 9.45 -0.47
N ARG A 96 10.39 9.47 -0.50
CA ARG A 96 11.21 9.02 0.63
C ARG A 96 11.26 10.09 1.73
N SER A 97 11.16 9.66 2.98
CA SER A 97 11.51 10.51 4.13
C SER A 97 13.01 10.83 4.16
N THR A 98 13.38 11.93 4.81
CA THR A 98 14.78 12.23 5.14
C THR A 98 15.33 11.34 6.26
N GLN A 99 14.45 10.62 6.98
CA GLN A 99 14.79 9.65 8.02
C GLN A 99 15.13 8.27 7.44
N GLN A 100 15.96 7.49 8.16
CA GLN A 100 16.52 6.24 7.66
C GLN A 100 15.51 5.08 7.76
N GLY A 101 14.95 4.69 6.61
CA GLY A 101 14.06 3.52 6.44
C GLY A 101 12.58 3.90 6.51
N SER A 102 11.78 3.42 5.56
CA SER A 102 10.33 3.64 5.59
C SER A 102 9.64 2.56 6.42
N GLN A 103 8.78 3.00 7.35
CA GLN A 103 7.99 2.14 8.22
C GLN A 103 6.54 2.57 8.08
N ILE A 104 5.70 1.72 7.50
CA ILE A 104 4.30 2.08 7.25
C ILE A 104 3.53 2.06 8.56
N HIS A 105 3.07 3.25 8.96
CA HIS A 105 2.30 3.49 10.16
C HIS A 105 0.82 3.74 9.95
N ARG A 106 0.44 4.16 8.74
CA ARG A 106 -0.94 4.43 8.40
C ARG A 106 -1.27 3.99 6.98
N ILE A 107 -2.46 3.43 6.80
CA ILE A 107 -3.00 3.06 5.49
C ILE A 107 -4.32 3.78 5.30
N LYS A 108 -4.50 4.42 4.13
CA LYS A 108 -5.76 5.00 3.68
C LYS A 108 -6.17 4.36 2.35
N ILE A 109 -7.47 4.10 2.18
CA ILE A 109 -8.04 3.56 0.94
C ILE A 109 -9.20 4.46 0.52
N ASP A 110 -9.06 5.06 -0.66
CA ASP A 110 -10.05 5.92 -1.31
C ASP A 110 -10.61 5.26 -2.58
#